data_AF-A0A6A8AH48-F1
#
_entry.id   AF-A0A6A8AH48-F1
#
_cell.length_a   1.000
_cell.length_b   1.000
_cell.length_c   1.000
_cell.angle_alpha   90.00
_cell.angle_beta   90.00
_cell.angle_gamma   90.00
#
_symmetry.space_group_name_H-M   'P 1'
#
loop_
_entity.id
_entity.type
_entity.pdbx_description
1 polymer ?
#
loop_
_entity_poly.entity_id
_entity_poly.type
_entity_poly.pdbx_seq_one_letter_code
_entity_poly.pdbx_strand_id
1 'polypeptide(L)'
;MQDTRDTSGQQQWTLADFLCTYRYWALFLAWLLVAVSAQSFSIIMPVIASTANLSYAYVGLYYSGSSAGWISGAFIAFVVAGRSARAALVFPMVICAILLAIFMFMPSMWGAPLLLILLGFSMGTVTALFPLATAVFLVGGRPGKIDFACAMALLSTALFLSFIGPTFASLFFELLGATSVIAAMLACVIIATLLIVPAENLAFDDAPRQRHQPLAPRRRSPVMVAIILMAGQILWLALIGGAGFFGMNVFMSNEPSATALLFSLLLLVVSIGVVIYFLYWVYRIHGELASAQASQRLVSPLPAMFIAILVPLGLPVLVITLGELLNDRAADKGQQRPLSIGWLAFWAFCVPPIAMAMIQNAANRSYAESATGA
;
A
#
# COMPACT_ATOMS: atom_id res chain seq x y z
N MET A 1 45.16 33.12 2.56
CA MET A 1 44.19 32.97 1.46
C MET A 1 42.99 32.26 2.03
N GLN A 2 41.83 32.92 1.97
CA GLN A 2 40.55 32.41 2.44
C GLN A 2 40.06 31.28 1.54
N ASP A 3 39.96 30.06 2.06
CA ASP A 3 39.10 29.03 1.48
C ASP A 3 37.66 29.44 1.75
N THR A 4 37.07 30.07 0.74
CA THR A 4 35.65 30.39 0.70
C THR A 4 34.99 29.41 -0.27
N ARG A 5 33.99 28.70 0.28
CA ARG A 5 32.89 27.97 -0.39
C ARG A 5 33.16 26.52 -0.78
N ASP A 6 32.79 25.62 0.13
CA ASP A 6 31.87 24.52 -0.20
C ASP A 6 30.96 24.23 1.00
N THR A 7 30.02 25.14 1.24
CA THR A 7 28.80 24.85 2.00
C THR A 7 27.70 24.46 1.03
N SER A 8 27.87 23.38 0.27
CA SER A 8 26.71 22.66 -0.28
C SER A 8 26.25 21.68 0.79
N GLY A 9 25.37 22.12 1.69
CA GLY A 9 24.75 21.23 2.66
C GLY A 9 24.15 20.04 1.93
N GLN A 10 24.66 18.83 2.19
CA GLN A 10 24.17 17.61 1.57
C GLN A 10 22.67 17.49 1.82
N GLN A 11 21.90 17.59 0.75
CA GLN A 11 20.44 17.64 0.79
C GLN A 11 19.92 16.31 1.34
N GLN A 12 19.24 16.35 2.49
CA GLN A 12 18.67 15.17 3.15
C GLN A 12 17.32 14.82 2.54
N TRP A 13 17.02 13.54 2.36
CA TRP A 13 15.70 13.08 1.92
C TRP A 13 14.68 13.28 3.04
N THR A 14 13.55 13.90 2.72
CA THR A 14 12.40 13.95 3.65
C THR A 14 11.41 12.83 3.36
N LEU A 15 10.48 12.59 4.29
CA LEU A 15 9.39 11.61 4.12
C LEU A 15 8.65 11.80 2.78
N ALA A 16 8.31 13.04 2.46
CA ALA A 16 7.60 13.37 1.23
C ALA A 16 8.48 13.13 -0.02
N ASP A 17 9.81 13.20 0.07
CA ASP A 17 10.69 12.85 -1.04
C ASP A 17 10.63 11.36 -1.34
N PHE A 18 10.73 10.50 -0.32
CA PHE A 18 10.59 9.06 -0.49
C PHE A 18 9.24 8.72 -1.14
N LEU A 19 8.16 9.22 -0.56
CA LEU A 19 6.79 8.92 -1.01
C LEU A 19 6.54 9.39 -2.45
N CYS A 20 7.23 10.42 -2.94
CA CYS A 20 7.07 10.91 -4.31
C CYS A 20 7.85 10.11 -5.37
N THR A 21 8.53 9.03 -4.98
CA THR A 21 9.31 8.22 -5.94
C THR A 21 8.60 6.93 -6.31
N TYR A 22 8.75 6.54 -7.58
CA TYR A 22 8.40 5.19 -8.03
C TYR A 22 9.11 4.11 -7.23
N ARG A 23 10.40 4.33 -6.91
CA ARG A 23 11.27 3.38 -6.17
C ARG A 23 10.63 2.96 -4.83
N TYR A 24 10.13 3.93 -4.06
CA TYR A 24 9.47 3.67 -2.79
C TYR A 24 8.20 2.82 -2.96
N TRP A 25 7.33 3.17 -3.91
CA TRP A 25 6.08 2.43 -4.14
C TRP A 25 6.31 1.06 -4.77
N ALA A 26 7.33 0.90 -5.60
CA ALA A 26 7.75 -0.38 -6.12
C ALA A 26 8.18 -1.32 -4.98
N LEU A 27 8.98 -0.83 -4.03
CA LEU A 27 9.37 -1.58 -2.83
C LEU A 27 8.16 -1.92 -1.95
N PHE A 28 7.27 -0.95 -1.70
CA PHE A 28 6.05 -1.16 -0.94
C PHE A 28 5.16 -2.25 -1.55
N LEU A 29 4.85 -2.12 -2.84
CA LEU A 29 3.93 -3.03 -3.53
C LEU A 29 4.55 -4.41 -3.73
N ALA A 30 5.85 -4.49 -4.05
CA ALA A 30 6.55 -5.77 -4.14
C ALA A 30 6.57 -6.49 -2.78
N TRP A 31 6.86 -5.78 -1.69
CA TRP A 31 6.78 -6.36 -0.35
C TRP A 31 5.36 -6.84 -0.04
N LEU A 32 4.34 -6.02 -0.30
CA LEU A 32 2.94 -6.39 -0.08
C LEU A 32 2.57 -7.67 -0.84
N LEU A 33 2.87 -7.75 -2.13
CA LEU A 33 2.54 -8.90 -2.98
C LEU A 33 3.26 -10.18 -2.53
N VAL A 34 4.54 -10.08 -2.17
CA VAL A 34 5.32 -11.20 -1.64
C VAL A 34 4.77 -11.65 -0.28
N ALA A 35 4.45 -10.71 0.60
CA ALA A 35 3.88 -11.01 1.92
C ALA A 35 2.49 -11.66 1.79
N VAL A 36 1.62 -11.14 0.93
CA VAL A 36 0.31 -11.76 0.62
C VAL A 36 0.53 -13.20 0.14
N SER A 37 1.40 -13.41 -0.85
CA SER A 37 1.73 -14.74 -1.36
C SER A 37 2.21 -15.69 -0.26
N ALA A 38 3.13 -15.24 0.61
CA ALA A 38 3.68 -16.04 1.69
C ALA A 38 2.65 -16.41 2.77
N GLN A 39 1.80 -15.44 3.17
CA GLN A 39 0.75 -15.68 4.15
C GLN A 39 -0.34 -16.61 3.59
N SER A 40 -0.78 -16.37 2.35
CA SER A 40 -1.73 -17.22 1.63
C SER A 40 -1.24 -18.66 1.54
N PHE A 41 0.02 -18.87 1.14
CA PHE A 41 0.56 -20.22 1.03
C PHE A 41 0.69 -20.92 2.38
N SER A 42 1.13 -20.18 3.39
CA SER A 42 1.31 -20.74 4.73
C SER A 42 0.00 -21.28 5.31
N ILE A 43 -1.14 -20.70 4.96
CA ILE A 43 -2.45 -21.22 5.40
C ILE A 43 -2.96 -22.36 4.53
N ILE A 44 -2.68 -22.33 3.23
CA ILE A 44 -3.19 -23.34 2.29
C ILE A 44 -2.31 -24.59 2.25
N MET A 45 -1.02 -24.53 2.60
CA MET A 45 -0.12 -25.68 2.55
C MET A 45 -0.59 -26.88 3.39
N PRO A 46 -1.09 -26.73 4.65
CA PRO A 46 -1.69 -27.84 5.38
C PRO A 46 -2.90 -28.46 4.67
N VAL A 47 -3.71 -27.63 4.00
CA VAL A 47 -4.88 -28.09 3.24
C VAL A 47 -4.45 -28.86 1.99
N ILE A 48 -3.45 -28.36 1.27
CA ILE A 48 -2.84 -29.07 0.13
C ILE A 48 -2.30 -30.42 0.58
N ALA A 49 -1.54 -30.47 1.69
CA ALA A 49 -1.01 -31.71 2.23
C ALA A 49 -2.12 -32.70 2.59
N SER A 50 -3.20 -32.24 3.23
CA SER A 50 -4.38 -33.05 3.55
C SER A 50 -5.05 -33.62 2.30
N THR A 51 -5.31 -32.79 1.28
CA THR A 51 -5.92 -33.24 0.02
C THR A 51 -5.05 -34.22 -0.76
N ALA A 52 -3.73 -34.17 -0.60
CA ALA A 52 -2.77 -35.08 -1.20
C ALA A 52 -2.47 -36.33 -0.32
N ASN A 53 -3.19 -36.53 0.78
CA ASN A 53 -2.95 -37.60 1.76
C ASN A 53 -1.51 -37.64 2.29
N LEU A 54 -0.87 -36.48 2.45
CA LEU A 54 0.47 -36.34 3.00
C LEU A 54 0.43 -36.22 4.53
N SER A 55 1.43 -36.79 5.19
CA SER A 55 1.64 -36.61 6.63
C SER A 55 1.99 -35.16 6.99
N TYR A 56 1.63 -34.71 8.19
CA TYR A 56 2.02 -33.41 8.74
C TYR A 56 3.54 -33.16 8.77
N ALA A 57 4.36 -34.22 8.74
CA ALA A 57 5.81 -34.08 8.62
C ALA A 57 6.23 -33.28 7.36
N TYR A 58 5.52 -33.45 6.24
CA TYR A 58 5.78 -32.73 4.99
C TYR A 58 5.50 -31.23 5.11
N VAL A 59 4.44 -30.87 5.83
CA VAL A 59 4.15 -29.47 6.18
C VAL A 59 5.29 -28.89 7.01
N GLY A 60 5.81 -29.67 7.96
CA GLY A 60 6.99 -29.30 8.76
C GLY A 60 8.24 -29.04 7.93
N LEU A 61 8.45 -29.78 6.83
CA LEU A 61 9.59 -29.55 5.91
C LEU A 61 9.51 -28.18 5.23
N TYR A 62 8.33 -27.77 4.77
CA TYR A 62 8.12 -26.43 4.20
C TYR A 62 8.45 -25.34 5.22
N TYR A 63 7.92 -25.42 6.44
CA TYR A 63 8.18 -24.40 7.47
C TYR A 63 9.63 -24.39 7.97
N SER A 64 10.30 -25.55 7.98
CA SER A 64 11.73 -25.65 8.27
C SER A 64 12.55 -24.93 7.20
N GLY A 65 12.23 -25.19 5.93
CA GLY A 65 12.80 -24.45 4.80
C GLY A 65 12.57 -22.96 4.93
N SER A 66 11.34 -22.53 5.21
CA SER A 66 10.98 -21.12 5.39
C SER A 66 11.78 -20.44 6.49
N SER A 67 11.89 -21.08 7.66
CA SER A 67 12.71 -20.57 8.78
C SER A 67 14.17 -20.39 8.41
N ALA A 68 14.77 -21.35 7.68
CA ALA A 68 16.13 -21.21 7.15
C ALA A 68 16.23 -20.10 6.09
N GLY A 69 15.20 -19.96 5.27
CA GLY A 69 15.06 -18.89 4.29
C GLY A 69 15.07 -17.51 4.94
N TRP A 70 14.42 -17.32 6.09
CA TRP A 70 14.45 -16.05 6.82
C TRP A 70 15.88 -15.60 7.18
N ILE A 71 16.71 -16.54 7.63
CA ILE A 71 18.13 -16.28 7.95
C ILE A 71 18.90 -15.88 6.70
N SER A 72 18.70 -16.62 5.60
CA SER A 72 19.30 -16.31 4.30
C SER A 72 18.89 -14.93 3.78
N GLY A 73 17.59 -14.60 3.85
CA GLY A 73 17.04 -13.31 3.44
C GLY A 73 17.66 -12.15 4.21
N ALA A 74 17.87 -12.31 5.52
CA ALA A 74 18.57 -11.32 6.33
C ALA A 74 20.02 -11.12 5.87
N PHE A 75 20.75 -12.20 5.58
CA PHE A 75 22.12 -12.10 5.06
C PHE A 75 22.18 -11.38 3.71
N ILE A 76 21.29 -11.73 2.78
CA ILE A 76 21.18 -11.06 1.47
C ILE A 76 20.87 -9.57 1.64
N ALA A 77 19.96 -9.22 2.55
CA ALA A 77 19.60 -7.83 2.83
C ALA A 77 20.79 -7.01 3.33
N PHE A 78 21.56 -7.52 4.29
CA PHE A 78 22.67 -6.75 4.88
C PHE A 78 23.93 -6.71 4.00
N VAL A 79 24.25 -7.81 3.31
CA VAL A 79 25.53 -7.94 2.60
C VAL A 79 25.41 -7.56 1.12
N VAL A 80 24.34 -8.02 0.46
CA VAL A 80 24.22 -7.95 -1.00
C VAL A 80 23.44 -6.72 -1.42
N ALA A 81 22.39 -6.34 -0.68
CA ALA A 81 21.53 -5.23 -1.07
C ALA A 81 22.28 -3.88 -1.12
N GLY A 82 23.25 -3.65 -0.23
CA GLY A 82 24.06 -2.42 -0.23
C GLY A 82 25.02 -2.28 -1.42
N ARG A 83 25.30 -3.36 -2.16
CA ARG A 83 26.23 -3.36 -3.32
C ARG A 83 25.51 -3.57 -4.65
N SER A 84 24.48 -4.41 -4.65
CA SER A 84 23.73 -4.82 -5.84
C SER A 84 22.25 -4.95 -5.52
N ALA A 85 21.64 -3.84 -5.05
CA ALA A 85 20.26 -3.75 -4.56
C ALA A 85 19.24 -4.49 -5.45
N ARG A 86 19.24 -4.19 -6.75
CA ARG A 86 18.28 -4.77 -7.69
C ARG A 86 18.45 -6.27 -7.84
N ALA A 87 19.69 -6.73 -8.05
CA ALA A 87 19.98 -8.15 -8.17
C ALA A 87 19.63 -8.92 -6.88
N ALA A 88 19.93 -8.33 -5.72
CA ALA A 88 19.64 -8.89 -4.41
C ALA A 88 18.15 -9.19 -4.22
N LEU A 89 17.26 -8.32 -4.71
CA LEU A 89 15.80 -8.52 -4.65
C LEU A 89 15.28 -9.42 -5.77
N VAL A 90 15.72 -9.21 -7.01
CA VAL A 90 15.14 -9.87 -8.19
C VAL A 90 15.48 -11.37 -8.21
N PHE A 91 16.72 -11.77 -7.94
CA PHE A 91 17.11 -13.18 -8.05
C PHE A 91 16.33 -14.11 -7.10
N PRO A 92 16.21 -13.81 -5.79
CA PRO A 92 15.40 -14.64 -4.89
C PRO A 92 13.93 -14.72 -5.32
N MET A 93 13.35 -13.63 -5.83
CA MET A 93 11.97 -13.64 -6.35
C MET A 93 11.82 -14.52 -7.59
N VAL A 94 12.76 -14.45 -8.54
CA VAL A 94 12.74 -15.29 -9.74
C VAL A 94 12.88 -16.77 -9.37
N ILE A 95 13.79 -17.11 -8.45
CA ILE A 95 13.92 -18.50 -7.95
C ILE A 95 12.62 -18.96 -7.29
N CYS A 96 12.02 -18.12 -6.44
CA CYS A 96 10.74 -18.39 -5.81
C CYS A 96 9.62 -18.62 -6.84
N ALA A 97 9.55 -17.80 -7.88
CA ALA A 97 8.57 -17.94 -8.97
C ALA A 97 8.77 -19.25 -9.74
N ILE A 98 10.01 -19.64 -10.04
CA ILE A 98 10.32 -20.91 -10.70
C ILE A 98 9.86 -22.09 -9.82
N LEU A 99 10.15 -22.06 -8.53
CA LEU A 99 9.75 -23.13 -7.60
C LEU A 99 8.22 -23.22 -7.46
N LEU A 100 7.53 -22.08 -7.39
CA LEU A 100 6.06 -22.04 -7.41
C LEU A 100 5.48 -22.58 -8.71
N ALA A 101 6.08 -22.25 -9.86
CA ALA A 101 5.66 -22.78 -11.15
C ALA A 101 5.85 -24.30 -11.23
N ILE A 102 7.00 -24.82 -10.78
CA ILE A 102 7.25 -26.27 -10.68
C ILE A 102 6.19 -26.92 -9.77
N PHE A 103 5.94 -26.34 -8.59
CA PHE A 103 4.95 -26.83 -7.64
C PHE A 103 3.52 -26.82 -8.22
N MET A 104 3.18 -25.82 -9.04
CA MET A 104 1.89 -25.72 -9.73
C MET A 104 1.72 -26.76 -10.82
N PHE A 105 2.73 -26.94 -11.69
CA PHE A 105 2.66 -27.81 -12.87
C PHE A 105 2.97 -29.28 -12.57
N MET A 106 3.57 -29.59 -11.42
CA MET A 106 3.91 -30.96 -11.03
C MET A 106 3.25 -31.37 -9.69
N PRO A 107 1.92 -31.58 -9.64
CA PRO A 107 1.24 -32.04 -8.43
C PRO A 107 1.76 -33.35 -7.85
N SER A 108 2.30 -34.24 -8.70
CA SER A 108 2.95 -35.49 -8.26
C SER A 108 4.17 -35.26 -7.36
N MET A 109 4.75 -34.06 -7.38
CA MET A 109 5.91 -33.66 -6.58
C MET A 109 5.54 -32.94 -5.28
N TRP A 110 4.25 -32.77 -4.95
CA TRP A 110 3.84 -32.10 -3.72
C TRP A 110 4.38 -32.76 -2.45
N GLY A 111 4.60 -34.08 -2.49
CA GLY A 111 5.23 -34.85 -1.41
C GLY A 111 6.75 -34.94 -1.51
N ALA A 112 7.42 -34.26 -2.44
CA ALA A 112 8.88 -34.35 -2.58
C ALA A 112 9.58 -33.52 -1.49
N PRO A 113 10.33 -34.14 -0.55
CA PRO A 113 10.93 -33.43 0.59
C PRO A 113 11.80 -32.24 0.17
N LEU A 114 12.64 -32.45 -0.84
CA LEU A 114 13.55 -31.41 -1.35
C LEU A 114 12.78 -30.22 -1.94
N LEU A 115 11.71 -30.47 -2.69
CA LEU A 115 10.91 -29.40 -3.29
C LEU A 115 10.26 -28.53 -2.21
N LEU A 116 9.69 -29.15 -1.16
CA LEU A 116 9.06 -28.43 -0.06
C LEU A 116 10.06 -27.60 0.74
N ILE A 117 11.25 -28.14 1.02
CA ILE A 117 12.33 -27.40 1.70
C ILE A 117 12.78 -26.22 0.84
N LEU A 118 13.03 -26.43 -0.46
CA LEU A 118 13.49 -25.35 -1.36
C LEU A 118 12.41 -24.28 -1.56
N LEU A 119 11.16 -24.69 -1.73
CA LEU A 119 10.03 -23.77 -1.86
C LEU A 119 9.89 -22.93 -0.58
N GLY A 120 9.88 -23.58 0.58
CA GLY A 120 9.88 -22.92 1.88
C GLY A 120 11.05 -21.95 2.00
N PHE A 121 12.27 -22.40 1.72
CA PHE A 121 13.48 -21.58 1.77
C PHE A 121 13.39 -20.35 0.88
N SER A 122 12.95 -20.50 -0.37
CA SER A 122 12.80 -19.36 -1.30
C SER A 122 11.76 -18.36 -0.82
N MET A 123 10.59 -18.82 -0.35
CA MET A 123 9.51 -17.99 0.18
C MET A 123 9.92 -17.26 1.46
N GLY A 124 10.57 -17.96 2.39
CA GLY A 124 11.13 -17.36 3.61
C GLY A 124 12.19 -16.31 3.30
N THR A 125 13.06 -16.60 2.31
CA THR A 125 14.10 -15.66 1.85
C THR A 125 13.48 -14.37 1.32
N VAL A 126 12.54 -14.44 0.38
CA VAL A 126 11.91 -13.23 -0.19
C VAL A 126 11.11 -12.47 0.86
N THR A 127 10.42 -13.16 1.77
CA THR A 127 9.61 -12.50 2.82
C THR A 127 10.46 -11.70 3.81
N ALA A 128 11.60 -12.26 4.23
CA ALA A 128 12.52 -11.60 5.16
C ALA A 128 13.32 -10.47 4.51
N LEU A 129 13.64 -10.62 3.21
CA LEU A 129 14.52 -9.73 2.48
C LEU A 129 13.95 -8.32 2.34
N PHE A 130 12.67 -8.17 1.98
CA PHE A 130 12.06 -6.86 1.72
C PHE A 130 12.11 -5.86 2.89
N PRO A 131 11.65 -6.18 4.11
CA PRO A 131 11.71 -5.24 5.23
C PRO A 131 13.15 -4.79 5.53
N LEU A 132 14.09 -5.72 5.50
CA LEU A 132 15.49 -5.46 5.86
C LEU A 132 16.23 -4.69 4.78
N ALA A 133 16.10 -5.09 3.51
CA ALA A 133 16.72 -4.40 2.39
C ALA A 133 16.18 -2.98 2.24
N THR A 134 14.87 -2.78 2.46
CA THR A 134 14.26 -1.45 2.38
C THR A 134 14.81 -0.50 3.45
N ALA A 135 15.04 -0.99 4.67
CA ALA A 135 15.70 -0.20 5.70
C ALA A 135 17.10 0.25 5.26
N VAL A 136 17.88 -0.65 4.66
CA VAL A 136 19.21 -0.33 4.09
C VAL A 136 19.10 0.73 3.00
N PHE A 137 18.13 0.63 2.09
CA PHE A 137 17.96 1.60 1.00
C PHE A 137 17.59 2.99 1.50
N LEU A 138 16.66 3.08 2.46
CA LEU A 138 16.22 4.37 3.01
C LEU A 138 17.35 5.12 3.72
N VAL A 139 18.28 4.42 4.39
CA VAL A 139 19.45 5.04 5.02
C VAL A 139 20.35 5.74 4.00
N GLY A 140 20.39 5.26 2.75
CA GLY A 140 21.14 5.90 1.65
C GLY A 140 20.77 7.37 1.42
N GLY A 141 19.49 7.72 1.61
CA GLY A 141 18.99 9.09 1.50
C GLY A 141 19.36 10.02 2.66
N ARG A 142 20.10 9.51 3.66
CA ARG A 142 20.49 10.23 4.89
C ARG A 142 19.32 11.00 5.53
N PRO A 143 18.13 10.40 5.66
CA PRO A 143 16.97 11.09 6.19
C PRO A 143 17.14 11.45 7.66
N GLY A 144 16.40 12.47 8.10
CA GLY A 144 16.22 12.73 9.52
C GLY A 144 15.58 11.53 10.23
N LYS A 145 15.79 11.41 11.55
CA LYS A 145 15.27 10.29 12.36
C LYS A 145 13.77 10.09 12.20
N ILE A 146 13.00 11.18 12.18
CA ILE A 146 11.55 11.16 12.06
C ILE A 146 11.14 10.72 10.65
N ASP A 147 11.77 11.28 9.61
CA ASP A 147 11.48 10.93 8.22
C ASP A 147 11.75 9.46 7.92
N PHE A 148 12.88 8.93 8.40
CA PHE A 148 13.19 7.50 8.31
C PHE A 148 12.13 6.64 8.99
N ALA A 149 11.81 6.96 10.25
CA ALA A 149 10.85 6.20 11.05
C ALA A 149 9.47 6.19 10.39
N CYS A 150 9.00 7.33 9.90
CA CYS A 150 7.74 7.44 9.19
C CYS A 150 7.76 6.66 7.86
N ALA A 151 8.83 6.76 7.07
CA ALA A 151 8.94 6.05 5.81
C ALA A 151 8.93 4.53 6.02
N MET A 152 9.67 4.03 7.02
CA MET A 152 9.67 2.62 7.40
C MET A 152 8.34 2.16 7.99
N ALA A 153 7.70 2.98 8.83
CA ALA A 153 6.39 2.65 9.41
C ALA A 153 5.33 2.50 8.31
N LEU A 154 5.31 3.43 7.34
CA LEU A 154 4.43 3.35 6.17
C LEU A 154 4.72 2.10 5.34
N LEU A 155 5.99 1.76 5.09
CA LEU A 155 6.35 0.52 4.40
C LEU A 155 5.88 -0.72 5.14
N SER A 156 6.03 -0.73 6.47
CA SER A 156 5.60 -1.85 7.32
C SER A 156 4.09 -2.07 7.28
N THR A 157 3.30 -1.11 6.79
CA THR A 157 1.88 -1.34 6.57
C THR A 157 1.57 -2.37 5.49
N ALA A 158 2.50 -2.64 4.58
CA ALA A 158 2.41 -3.77 3.66
C ALA A 158 2.20 -5.10 4.39
N LEU A 159 2.83 -5.28 5.57
CA LEU A 159 2.63 -6.47 6.40
C LEU A 159 1.20 -6.55 6.94
N PHE A 160 0.64 -5.44 7.44
CA PHE A 160 -0.74 -5.42 7.93
C PHE A 160 -1.74 -5.73 6.82
N LEU A 161 -1.56 -5.14 5.63
CA LEU A 161 -2.39 -5.46 4.47
C LEU A 161 -2.24 -6.91 4.04
N SER A 162 -1.06 -7.53 4.22
CA SER A 162 -0.86 -8.92 3.81
C SER A 162 -1.75 -9.93 4.54
N PHE A 163 -2.29 -9.57 5.71
CA PHE A 163 -3.22 -10.42 6.46
C PHE A 163 -4.57 -10.63 5.76
N ILE A 164 -4.89 -9.88 4.70
CA ILE A 164 -6.05 -10.17 3.85
C ILE A 164 -5.81 -11.37 2.92
N GLY A 165 -4.55 -11.68 2.61
CA GLY A 165 -4.14 -12.78 1.72
C GLY A 165 -4.74 -14.13 2.10
N PRO A 166 -4.66 -14.55 3.39
CA PRO A 166 -5.40 -15.69 3.93
C PRO A 166 -6.86 -15.80 3.50
N THR A 167 -7.63 -14.73 3.64
CA THR A 167 -9.07 -14.70 3.33
C THR A 167 -9.31 -14.96 1.84
N PHE A 168 -8.56 -14.30 0.96
CA PHE A 168 -8.66 -14.52 -0.48
C PHE A 168 -8.19 -15.91 -0.90
N ALA A 169 -7.14 -16.42 -0.26
CA ALA A 169 -6.61 -17.75 -0.56
C ALA A 169 -7.62 -18.84 -0.18
N SER A 170 -8.27 -18.74 0.98
CA SER A 170 -9.34 -19.65 1.39
C SER A 170 -10.53 -19.60 0.42
N LEU A 171 -10.95 -18.40 0.02
CA LEU A 171 -12.06 -18.23 -0.92
C LEU A 171 -11.73 -18.78 -2.32
N PHE A 172 -10.53 -18.52 -2.83
CA PHE A 172 -10.08 -19.12 -4.10
C PHE A 172 -9.92 -20.62 -4.01
N PHE A 173 -9.42 -21.14 -2.89
CA PHE A 173 -9.33 -22.57 -2.68
C PHE A 173 -10.71 -23.23 -2.72
N GLU A 174 -11.70 -22.66 -2.02
CA GLU A 174 -13.07 -23.17 -1.99
C GLU A 174 -13.74 -23.14 -3.37
N LEU A 175 -13.58 -22.05 -4.12
CA LEU A 175 -14.26 -21.85 -5.40
C LEU A 175 -13.56 -22.54 -6.58
N LEU A 176 -12.23 -22.59 -6.59
CA LEU A 176 -11.42 -22.92 -7.76
C LEU A 176 -10.30 -23.95 -7.46
N GLY A 177 -10.13 -24.37 -6.21
CA GLY A 177 -9.17 -25.38 -5.80
C GLY A 177 -7.73 -24.88 -5.62
N ALA A 178 -6.84 -25.80 -5.19
CA ALA A 178 -5.45 -25.50 -4.82
C ALA A 178 -4.61 -24.83 -5.92
N THR A 179 -4.77 -25.29 -7.16
CA THR A 179 -4.00 -24.81 -8.31
C THR A 179 -4.24 -23.32 -8.58
N SER A 180 -5.48 -22.85 -8.39
CA SER A 180 -5.84 -21.44 -8.55
C SER A 180 -5.13 -20.54 -7.54
N VAL A 181 -5.00 -21.00 -6.29
CA VAL A 181 -4.28 -20.28 -5.23
C VAL A 181 -2.79 -20.19 -5.58
N ILE A 182 -2.18 -21.31 -5.98
CA ILE A 182 -0.76 -21.34 -6.37
C ILE A 182 -0.51 -20.43 -7.58
N ALA A 183 -1.43 -20.42 -8.57
CA ALA A 183 -1.36 -19.53 -9.71
C ALA A 183 -1.46 -18.05 -9.33
N ALA A 184 -2.39 -17.68 -8.45
CA ALA A 184 -2.54 -16.32 -7.95
C ALA A 184 -1.28 -15.86 -7.19
N MET A 185 -0.68 -16.73 -6.39
CA MET A 185 0.57 -16.45 -5.70
C MET A 185 1.76 -16.28 -6.66
N LEU A 186 1.87 -17.15 -7.66
CA LEU A 186 2.88 -17.03 -8.71
C LEU A 186 2.73 -15.68 -9.42
N ALA A 187 1.49 -15.28 -9.75
CA ALA A 187 1.21 -13.96 -10.32
C ALA A 187 1.66 -12.83 -9.39
N CYS A 188 1.41 -12.91 -8.08
CA CYS A 188 1.89 -11.92 -7.10
C CYS A 188 3.43 -11.78 -7.13
N VAL A 189 4.17 -12.89 -7.13
CA VAL A 189 5.65 -12.87 -7.15
C VAL A 189 6.18 -12.34 -8.49
N ILE A 190 5.54 -12.70 -9.61
CA ILE A 190 5.90 -12.18 -10.94
C ILE A 190 5.67 -10.67 -11.00
N ILE A 191 4.50 -10.19 -10.58
CA ILE A 191 4.18 -8.76 -10.57
C ILE A 191 5.14 -8.01 -9.63
N ALA A 192 5.44 -8.55 -8.44
CA ALA A 192 6.45 -7.98 -7.54
C ALA A 192 7.81 -7.84 -8.22
N THR A 193 8.23 -8.86 -8.98
CA THR A 193 9.48 -8.82 -9.76
C THR A 193 9.43 -7.73 -10.82
N LEU A 194 8.34 -7.66 -11.59
CA LEU A 194 8.15 -6.65 -12.65
C LEU A 194 8.10 -5.22 -12.12
N LEU A 195 7.69 -5.00 -10.87
CA LEU A 195 7.72 -3.68 -10.22
C LEU A 195 9.16 -3.26 -9.86
N ILE A 196 10.01 -4.21 -9.46
CA ILE A 196 11.39 -3.91 -9.04
C ILE A 196 12.33 -3.75 -10.25
N VAL A 197 12.11 -4.50 -11.33
CA VAL A 197 12.94 -4.47 -12.54
C VAL A 197 13.16 -3.07 -13.14
N PRO A 198 12.14 -2.22 -13.35
CA PRO A 198 12.32 -0.88 -13.92
C PRO A 198 12.88 0.14 -12.92
N ALA A 199 13.00 -0.19 -11.63
CA ALA A 199 13.64 0.68 -10.66
C ALA A 199 15.17 0.59 -10.80
N GLU A 200 15.73 1.35 -11.75
CA GLU A 200 17.16 1.30 -12.12
C GLU A 200 18.12 1.49 -10.94
N ASN A 201 17.77 2.37 -10.00
CA ASN A 201 18.51 2.54 -8.74
C ASN A 201 17.50 2.46 -7.58
N LEU A 202 17.54 1.38 -6.79
CA LEU A 202 16.65 1.20 -5.64
C LEU A 202 17.15 1.95 -4.39
N ALA A 203 18.43 2.31 -4.37
CA ALA A 203 18.98 3.13 -3.31
C ALA A 203 18.56 4.60 -3.49
N PHE A 204 18.56 5.33 -2.38
CA PHE A 204 18.21 6.74 -2.31
C PHE A 204 19.45 7.63 -2.19
N ASP A 205 20.58 7.22 -2.78
CA ASP A 205 21.86 7.91 -2.64
C ASP A 205 21.95 9.23 -3.43
N ASP A 206 21.04 9.42 -4.40
CA ASP A 206 20.97 10.60 -5.27
C ASP A 206 20.26 11.77 -4.58
N ALA A 207 20.36 12.99 -5.13
CA ALA A 207 19.57 14.12 -4.65
C ALA A 207 18.06 13.92 -4.92
N PRO A 208 17.16 14.35 -4.02
CA PRO A 208 15.72 14.22 -4.21
C PRO A 208 15.23 15.05 -5.40
N ARG A 209 14.30 14.49 -6.18
CA ARG A 209 13.70 15.18 -7.34
C ARG A 209 12.73 16.27 -6.89
N GLN A 210 12.63 17.36 -7.66
CA GLN A 210 11.63 18.40 -7.40
C GLN A 210 10.20 17.84 -7.55
N ARG A 211 9.37 18.08 -6.53
CA ARG A 211 8.10 17.38 -6.31
C ARG A 211 6.86 18.08 -6.89
N HIS A 212 6.92 19.39 -7.12
CA HIS A 212 5.71 20.20 -7.25
C HIS A 212 5.32 20.46 -8.70
N GLN A 213 4.26 19.79 -9.14
CA GLN A 213 3.47 20.20 -10.29
C GLN A 213 2.17 20.85 -9.77
N PRO A 214 2.10 22.18 -9.71
CA PRO A 214 0.95 22.89 -9.17
C PRO A 214 -0.31 22.64 -10.01
N LEU A 215 -1.45 22.36 -9.37
CA LEU A 215 -2.76 22.35 -10.03
C LEU A 215 -3.51 23.64 -9.74
N ALA A 216 -4.22 24.18 -10.73
CA ALA A 216 -5.05 25.37 -10.52
C ALA A 216 -6.16 25.10 -9.47
N PRO A 217 -6.30 25.96 -8.43
CA PRO A 217 -7.35 25.83 -7.42
C PRO A 217 -8.75 25.80 -8.03
N ARG A 218 -9.60 24.86 -7.58
CA ARG A 218 -11.00 24.77 -8.01
C ARG A 218 -11.91 24.60 -6.80
N ARG A 219 -12.88 25.50 -6.65
CA ARG A 219 -13.89 25.38 -5.59
C ARG A 219 -14.79 24.18 -5.82
N ARG A 220 -15.07 23.43 -4.76
CA ARG A 220 -16.02 22.30 -4.74
C ARG A 220 -16.95 22.44 -3.55
N SER A 221 -18.21 22.01 -3.70
CA SER A 221 -19.15 22.00 -2.56
C SER A 221 -18.70 20.99 -1.50
N PRO A 222 -18.42 21.42 -0.25
CA PRO A 222 -18.05 20.51 0.84
C PRO A 222 -19.15 19.47 1.14
N VAL A 223 -20.41 19.90 1.04
CA VAL A 223 -21.58 19.04 1.28
C VAL A 223 -21.66 17.94 0.23
N MET A 224 -21.40 18.27 -1.03
CA MET A 224 -21.41 17.27 -2.10
C MET A 224 -20.30 16.23 -1.92
N VAL A 225 -19.11 16.65 -1.48
CA VAL A 225 -18.00 15.74 -1.14
C VAL A 225 -18.44 14.77 -0.05
N ALA A 226 -19.04 15.26 1.04
CA ALA A 226 -19.53 14.42 2.13
C ALA A 226 -20.59 13.42 1.64
N ILE A 227 -21.60 13.88 0.90
CA ILE A 227 -22.72 13.02 0.44
C ILE A 227 -22.21 11.88 -0.45
N ILE A 228 -21.39 12.19 -1.46
CA ILE A 228 -20.87 11.18 -2.39
C ILE A 228 -20.06 10.13 -1.64
N LEU A 229 -19.20 10.55 -0.71
CA LEU A 229 -18.32 9.63 0.01
C LEU A 229 -19.04 8.87 1.13
N MET A 230 -20.06 9.47 1.76
CA MET A 230 -20.94 8.77 2.69
C MET A 230 -21.75 7.69 2.00
N ALA A 231 -22.14 7.90 0.74
CA ALA A 231 -22.87 6.88 -0.03
C ALA A 231 -22.08 5.56 -0.09
N GLY A 232 -20.74 5.61 -0.25
CA GLY A 232 -19.91 4.39 -0.24
C GLY A 232 -19.93 3.65 1.10
N GLN A 233 -19.88 4.37 2.22
CA GLN A 233 -19.94 3.75 3.55
C GLN A 233 -21.31 3.14 3.84
N ILE A 234 -22.37 3.87 3.52
CA ILE A 234 -23.76 3.39 3.64
C ILE A 234 -23.96 2.14 2.79
N LEU A 235 -23.38 2.12 1.58
CA LEU A 235 -23.50 1.02 0.64
C LEU A 235 -22.74 -0.22 1.11
N TRP A 236 -21.55 -0.05 1.69
CA TRP A 236 -20.83 -1.14 2.36
C TRP A 236 -21.61 -1.71 3.55
N LEU A 237 -22.19 -0.86 4.39
CA LEU A 237 -23.05 -1.30 5.49
C LEU A 237 -24.30 -2.02 4.99
N ALA A 238 -24.90 -1.55 3.89
CA ALA A 238 -26.04 -2.21 3.26
C ALA A 238 -25.66 -3.57 2.66
N LEU A 239 -24.45 -3.73 2.12
CA LEU A 239 -23.95 -4.99 1.59
C LEU A 239 -23.67 -6.01 2.71
N ILE A 240 -23.01 -5.60 3.79
CA ILE A 240 -22.77 -6.46 4.97
C ILE A 240 -24.10 -6.82 5.66
N GLY A 241 -24.95 -5.82 5.90
CA GLY A 241 -26.26 -6.01 6.51
C GLY A 241 -27.18 -6.86 5.63
N GLY A 242 -27.14 -6.66 4.31
CA GLY A 242 -27.88 -7.46 3.34
C GLY A 242 -27.39 -8.91 3.28
N ALA A 243 -26.08 -9.14 3.23
CA ALA A 243 -25.51 -10.49 3.27
C ALA A 243 -25.85 -11.24 4.57
N GLY A 244 -25.87 -10.53 5.71
CA GLY A 244 -26.29 -11.07 7.00
C GLY A 244 -27.80 -11.35 7.09
N PHE A 245 -28.64 -10.45 6.56
CA PHE A 245 -30.10 -10.53 6.68
C PHE A 245 -30.76 -11.48 5.67
N PHE A 246 -30.29 -11.48 4.41
CA PHE A 246 -30.77 -12.39 3.37
C PHE A 246 -30.09 -13.76 3.42
N GLY A 247 -29.05 -13.89 4.25
CA GLY A 247 -28.19 -15.07 4.32
C GLY A 247 -27.22 -15.13 3.13
N MET A 248 -25.97 -15.53 3.39
CA MET A 248 -24.94 -15.76 2.36
C MET A 248 -25.45 -16.67 1.22
N ASN A 249 -26.42 -17.54 1.52
CA ASN A 249 -27.03 -18.47 0.57
C ASN A 249 -27.77 -17.81 -0.61
N VAL A 250 -28.28 -16.58 -0.48
CA VAL A 250 -28.96 -15.87 -1.60
C VAL A 250 -27.93 -15.26 -2.57
N PHE A 251 -26.76 -14.89 -2.06
CA PHE A 251 -25.65 -14.35 -2.88
C PHE A 251 -24.72 -15.45 -3.40
N MET A 252 -24.68 -16.60 -2.73
CA MET A 252 -23.82 -17.76 -3.03
C MET A 252 -24.61 -18.98 -3.54
N SER A 253 -25.90 -18.82 -3.89
CA SER A 253 -26.65 -19.90 -4.53
C SER A 253 -26.08 -20.17 -5.92
N ASN A 254 -26.11 -21.43 -6.34
CA ASN A 254 -25.69 -21.82 -7.71
C ASN A 254 -26.54 -21.15 -8.80
N GLU A 255 -27.75 -20.68 -8.46
CA GLU A 255 -28.60 -19.87 -9.31
C GLU A 255 -29.03 -18.59 -8.56
N PRO A 256 -28.25 -17.50 -8.62
CA PRO A 256 -28.66 -16.24 -8.04
C PRO A 256 -29.83 -15.65 -8.85
N SER A 257 -30.84 -15.11 -8.16
CA SER A 257 -31.97 -14.48 -8.84
C SER A 257 -31.50 -13.28 -9.68
N ALA A 258 -32.17 -13.01 -10.80
CA ALA A 258 -31.84 -11.86 -11.66
C ALA A 258 -31.87 -10.53 -10.89
N THR A 259 -32.76 -10.42 -9.89
CA THR A 259 -32.85 -9.25 -9.00
C THR A 259 -31.64 -9.12 -8.08
N ALA A 260 -31.14 -10.22 -7.51
CA ALA A 260 -29.93 -10.21 -6.68
C ALA A 260 -28.69 -9.87 -7.50
N LEU A 261 -28.58 -10.38 -8.74
CA LEU A 261 -27.51 -10.03 -9.67
C LEU A 261 -27.54 -8.54 -10.06
N LEU A 262 -28.72 -8.02 -10.44
CA LEU A 262 -28.87 -6.60 -10.79
C LEU A 262 -28.55 -5.68 -9.61
N PHE A 263 -29.00 -6.03 -8.41
CA PHE A 263 -28.68 -5.30 -7.19
C PHE A 263 -27.17 -5.32 -6.91
N SER A 264 -26.53 -6.50 -6.98
CA SER A 264 -25.09 -6.64 -6.77
C SER A 264 -24.26 -5.87 -7.81
N LEU A 265 -24.69 -5.88 -9.08
CA LEU A 265 -24.06 -5.11 -10.14
C LEU A 265 -24.19 -3.60 -9.89
N LEU A 266 -25.38 -3.12 -9.50
CA LEU A 266 -25.59 -1.71 -9.17
C LEU A 266 -24.71 -1.29 -7.98
N LEU A 267 -24.65 -2.12 -6.93
CA LEU A 267 -23.77 -1.89 -5.79
C LEU A 267 -22.30 -1.81 -6.20
N LEU A 268 -21.84 -2.71 -7.07
CA LEU A 268 -20.49 -2.70 -7.62
C LEU A 268 -20.20 -1.41 -8.39
N VAL A 269 -21.09 -1.01 -9.31
CA VAL A 269 -20.93 0.21 -10.13
C VAL A 269 -20.86 1.46 -9.23
N VAL A 270 -21.76 1.59 -8.27
CA VAL A 270 -21.75 2.72 -7.32
C VAL A 270 -20.48 2.70 -6.47
N SER A 271 -20.06 1.53 -5.98
CA SER A 271 -18.81 1.40 -5.20
C SER A 271 -17.59 1.86 -5.98
N ILE A 272 -17.47 1.42 -7.24
CA ILE A 272 -16.41 1.86 -8.14
C ILE A 272 -16.46 3.38 -8.33
N GLY A 273 -17.65 3.94 -8.57
CA GLY A 273 -17.84 5.38 -8.72
C GLY A 273 -17.39 6.18 -7.48
N VAL A 274 -17.73 5.71 -6.28
CA VAL A 274 -17.32 6.34 -5.01
C VAL A 274 -15.81 6.25 -4.82
N VAL A 275 -15.18 5.11 -5.09
CA VAL A 275 -13.71 4.95 -5.00
C VAL A 275 -13.00 5.87 -6.00
N ILE A 276 -13.48 5.97 -7.23
CA ILE A 276 -12.93 6.88 -8.24
C ILE A 276 -13.05 8.33 -7.77
N TYR A 277 -14.22 8.73 -7.26
CA TYR A 277 -14.43 10.10 -6.76
C TYR A 277 -13.55 10.41 -5.55
N PHE A 278 -13.41 9.47 -4.62
CA PHE A 278 -12.51 9.57 -3.47
C PHE A 278 -11.07 9.84 -3.92
N LEU A 279 -10.57 9.00 -4.84
CA LEU A 279 -9.22 9.15 -5.39
C LEU A 279 -9.03 10.48 -6.11
N TYR A 280 -10.00 10.85 -6.94
CA TYR A 280 -10.01 12.14 -7.63
C TYR A 280 -9.95 13.31 -6.64
N TRP A 281 -10.71 13.25 -5.55
CA TRP A 281 -10.69 14.28 -4.51
C TRP A 281 -9.32 14.36 -3.83
N VAL A 282 -8.76 13.24 -3.38
CA VAL A 282 -7.45 13.18 -2.71
C VAL A 282 -6.36 13.74 -3.62
N TYR A 283 -6.34 13.31 -4.89
CA TYR A 283 -5.41 13.83 -5.90
C TYR A 283 -5.51 15.35 -6.05
N ARG A 284 -6.73 15.85 -6.29
CA ARG A 284 -6.95 17.26 -6.55
C ARG A 284 -6.63 18.15 -5.36
N ILE A 285 -7.09 17.80 -4.17
CA ILE A 285 -6.91 18.67 -2.99
C ILE A 285 -5.43 18.83 -2.64
N HIS A 286 -4.63 17.77 -2.77
CA HIS A 286 -3.19 17.84 -2.56
C HIS A 286 -2.51 18.69 -3.65
N GLY A 287 -2.91 18.57 -4.91
CA GLY A 287 -2.29 19.33 -6.00
C GLY A 287 -2.65 20.82 -5.99
N GLU A 288 -3.87 21.15 -5.60
CA GLU A 288 -4.32 22.54 -5.46
C GLU A 288 -3.72 23.21 -4.22
N LEU A 289 -3.54 22.47 -3.12
CA LEU A 289 -2.85 23.02 -1.97
C LEU A 289 -1.35 23.13 -2.24
N ALA A 290 -0.74 22.23 -3.02
CA ALA A 290 0.67 22.34 -3.41
C ALA A 290 0.95 23.57 -4.27
N SER A 291 0.00 24.03 -5.08
CA SER A 291 0.19 25.21 -5.94
C SER A 291 0.26 26.53 -5.19
N ALA A 292 -0.39 26.60 -4.02
CA ALA A 292 -0.50 27.84 -3.28
C ALA A 292 0.73 28.14 -2.41
N GLN A 293 1.50 27.13 -2.01
CA GLN A 293 2.78 27.27 -1.30
C GLN A 293 3.50 25.92 -1.25
N ALA A 294 4.77 25.90 -1.67
CA ALA A 294 5.63 24.72 -1.56
C ALA A 294 5.88 24.40 -0.08
N SER A 295 5.28 23.30 0.42
CA SER A 295 5.53 22.80 1.77
C SER A 295 6.30 21.50 1.70
N GLN A 296 7.35 21.37 2.51
CA GLN A 296 8.11 20.13 2.64
C GLN A 296 7.30 18.98 3.27
N ARG A 297 6.17 19.29 3.92
CA ARG A 297 5.26 18.31 4.53
C ARG A 297 4.20 17.81 3.56
N LEU A 298 3.94 18.55 2.48
CA LEU A 298 2.86 18.21 1.56
C LEU A 298 3.35 17.20 0.52
N VAL A 299 2.70 16.04 0.51
CA VAL A 299 2.94 14.98 -0.46
C VAL A 299 2.31 15.37 -1.80
N SER A 300 2.94 14.96 -2.91
CA SER A 300 2.35 15.18 -4.24
C SER A 300 1.03 14.40 -4.42
N PRO A 301 0.18 14.79 -5.39
CA PRO A 301 -1.16 14.21 -5.59
C PRO A 301 -1.22 12.69 -5.70
N LEU A 302 -0.30 12.10 -6.47
CA LEU A 302 -0.33 10.68 -6.80
C LEU A 302 0.07 9.80 -5.59
N PRO A 303 1.16 10.06 -4.86
CA PRO A 303 1.44 9.35 -3.62
C PRO A 303 0.40 9.57 -2.54
N ALA A 304 -0.25 10.74 -2.47
CA ALA A 304 -1.37 10.94 -1.55
C ALA A 304 -2.52 9.97 -1.83
N MET A 305 -2.84 9.70 -3.10
CA MET A 305 -3.81 8.65 -3.47
C MET A 305 -3.37 7.27 -2.99
N PHE A 306 -2.09 6.92 -3.18
CA PHE A 306 -1.58 5.63 -2.76
C PHE A 306 -1.60 5.47 -1.23
N ILE A 307 -1.20 6.49 -0.48
CA ILE A 307 -1.29 6.49 0.99
C ILE A 307 -2.74 6.33 1.43
N ALA A 308 -3.67 7.04 0.78
CA ALA A 308 -5.08 7.00 1.15
C ALA A 308 -5.73 5.61 0.99
N ILE A 309 -5.26 4.80 0.03
CA ILE A 309 -5.79 3.45 -0.23
C ILE A 309 -4.99 2.34 0.44
N LEU A 310 -3.66 2.43 0.38
CA LEU A 310 -2.78 1.30 0.70
C LEU A 310 -2.26 1.33 2.14
N VAL A 311 -2.31 2.49 2.81
CA VAL A 311 -1.80 2.65 4.16
C VAL A 311 -2.98 2.66 5.13
N PRO A 312 -3.08 1.71 6.08
CA PRO A 312 -4.02 1.78 7.17
C PRO A 312 -3.83 3.09 7.92
N LEU A 313 -4.92 3.82 8.14
CA LEU A 313 -4.91 5.17 8.73
C LEU A 313 -4.19 6.25 7.89
N GLY A 314 -3.80 5.94 6.65
CA GLY A 314 -3.18 6.90 5.73
C GLY A 314 -4.08 8.10 5.46
N LEU A 315 -5.38 7.87 5.23
CA LEU A 315 -6.34 8.95 5.03
C LEU A 315 -6.43 9.90 6.25
N PRO A 316 -6.63 9.43 7.50
CA PRO A 316 -6.53 10.28 8.69
C PRO A 316 -5.27 11.12 8.76
N VAL A 317 -4.11 10.52 8.52
CA VAL A 317 -2.82 11.24 8.54
C VAL A 317 -2.80 12.33 7.47
N LEU A 318 -3.17 12.01 6.22
CA LEU A 318 -3.23 12.99 5.14
C LEU A 318 -4.17 14.15 5.48
N VAL A 319 -5.38 13.85 5.93
CA VAL A 319 -6.37 14.88 6.29
C VAL A 319 -5.84 15.80 7.39
N ILE A 320 -5.21 15.25 8.43
CA ILE A 320 -4.60 16.04 9.51
C ILE A 320 -3.48 16.94 8.96
N THR A 321 -2.58 16.41 8.11
CA THR A 321 -1.49 17.20 7.52
C THR A 321 -2.01 18.34 6.64
N LEU A 322 -3.09 18.14 5.90
CA LEU A 322 -3.76 19.20 5.14
C LEU A 322 -4.37 20.25 6.07
N GLY A 323 -4.95 19.83 7.19
CA GLY A 323 -5.51 20.72 8.21
C GLY A 323 -4.45 21.61 8.87
N GLU A 324 -3.31 21.04 9.24
CA GLU A 324 -2.16 21.79 9.76
C GLU A 324 -1.65 22.80 8.73
N LEU A 325 -1.45 22.39 7.48
CA LEU A 325 -1.03 23.29 6.41
C LEU A 325 -1.98 24.47 6.22
N LEU A 326 -3.29 24.23 6.25
CA LEU A 326 -4.30 25.28 6.13
C LEU A 326 -4.31 26.21 7.35
N ASN A 327 -4.07 25.69 8.55
CA ASN A 327 -3.94 26.49 9.76
C ASN A 327 -2.69 27.36 9.76
N ASP A 328 -1.54 26.82 9.33
CA ASP A 328 -0.28 27.55 9.21
C ASP A 328 -0.44 28.70 8.21
N ARG A 329 -1.10 28.46 7.06
CA ARG A 329 -1.42 29.52 6.09
C ARG A 329 -2.31 30.63 6.64
N ALA A 330 -3.31 30.26 7.43
CA ALA A 330 -4.17 31.26 8.06
C ALA A 330 -3.34 32.09 9.06
N ALA A 331 -2.47 31.45 9.85
CA ALA A 331 -1.58 32.12 10.78
C ALA A 331 -0.58 33.06 10.08
N ASP A 332 0.02 32.65 8.97
CA ASP A 332 0.92 33.48 8.15
C ASP A 332 0.21 34.74 7.61
N LYS A 333 -1.11 34.67 7.41
CA LYS A 333 -1.96 35.80 7.01
C LYS A 333 -2.54 36.58 8.20
N GLY A 334 -2.17 36.24 9.44
CA GLY A 334 -2.70 36.87 10.66
C GLY A 334 -4.16 36.53 10.96
N GLN A 335 -4.70 35.47 10.37
CA GLN A 335 -6.09 35.05 10.51
C GLN A 335 -6.29 33.99 11.60
N GLN A 336 -7.54 33.82 12.03
CA GLN A 336 -7.91 32.74 12.92
C GLN A 336 -7.79 31.38 12.23
N ARG A 337 -7.38 30.37 12.99
CA ARG A 337 -7.24 28.99 12.50
C ARG A 337 -8.60 28.47 12.02
N PRO A 338 -8.74 28.08 10.73
CA PRO A 338 -10.01 27.61 10.19
C PRO A 338 -10.43 26.25 10.74
N LEU A 339 -9.50 25.45 11.27
CA LEU A 339 -9.73 24.06 11.67
C LEU A 339 -9.18 23.76 13.06
N SER A 340 -9.98 23.02 13.85
CA SER A 340 -9.49 22.35 15.06
C SER A 340 -8.91 20.99 14.69
N ILE A 341 -7.61 20.78 14.94
CA ILE A 341 -6.90 19.54 14.58
C ILE A 341 -7.46 18.33 15.34
N GLY A 342 -7.80 18.48 16.63
CA GLY A 342 -8.39 17.40 17.42
C GLY A 342 -9.75 16.96 16.88
N TRP A 343 -10.59 17.91 16.49
CA TRP A 343 -11.91 17.61 15.90
C TRP A 343 -11.79 17.00 14.51
N LEU A 344 -10.84 17.51 13.72
CA LEU A 344 -10.53 16.97 12.41
C LEU A 344 -10.04 15.52 12.50
N ALA A 345 -9.16 15.21 13.45
CA ALA A 345 -8.69 13.85 13.70
C ALA A 345 -9.84 12.93 14.09
N PHE A 346 -10.68 13.33 15.06
CA PHE A 346 -11.86 12.57 15.46
C PHE A 346 -12.74 12.19 14.26
N TRP A 347 -13.10 13.17 13.42
CA TRP A 347 -13.90 12.89 12.23
C TRP A 347 -13.15 12.08 11.18
N ALA A 348 -11.86 12.27 11.01
CA ALA A 348 -11.10 11.51 10.02
C ALA A 348 -11.05 10.02 10.34
N PHE A 349 -11.08 9.66 11.63
CA PHE A 349 -11.19 8.27 12.09
C PHE A 349 -12.64 7.75 12.09
N CYS A 350 -13.59 8.50 12.65
CA CYS A 350 -14.95 8.02 12.84
C CYS A 350 -15.81 8.11 11.58
N VAL A 351 -15.74 9.24 10.86
CA VAL A 351 -16.55 9.49 9.66
C VAL A 351 -15.72 10.30 8.64
N PRO A 352 -14.74 9.66 7.94
CA PRO A 352 -13.82 10.34 7.04
C PRO A 352 -14.45 11.33 6.05
N PRO A 353 -15.64 11.06 5.45
CA PRO A 353 -16.31 12.01 4.57
C PRO A 353 -16.56 13.40 5.19
N ILE A 354 -16.84 13.47 6.50
CA ILE A 354 -17.05 14.73 7.22
C ILE A 354 -15.73 15.51 7.32
N ALA A 355 -14.65 14.85 7.69
CA ALA A 355 -13.33 15.48 7.79
C ALA A 355 -12.85 16.00 6.43
N MET A 356 -13.09 15.25 5.34
CA MET A 356 -12.78 15.68 3.98
C MET A 356 -13.61 16.91 3.58
N ALA A 357 -14.89 16.97 3.95
CA ALA A 357 -15.70 18.17 3.74
C ALA A 357 -15.18 19.38 4.55
N MET A 358 -14.72 19.18 5.79
CA MET A 358 -14.08 20.24 6.58
C MET A 358 -12.84 20.81 5.89
N ILE A 359 -11.96 19.93 5.38
CA ILE A 359 -10.79 20.33 4.58
C ILE A 359 -11.21 21.09 3.33
N GLN A 360 -12.18 20.58 2.57
CA GLN A 360 -12.65 21.23 1.35
C GLN A 360 -13.21 22.63 1.63
N ASN A 361 -13.94 22.81 2.74
CA ASN A 361 -14.47 24.10 3.14
C ASN A 361 -13.34 25.09 3.48
N ALA A 362 -12.35 24.66 4.27
CA ALA A 362 -11.20 25.48 4.62
C ALA A 362 -10.34 25.83 3.39
N ALA A 363 -10.12 24.87 2.48
CA ALA A 363 -9.42 25.10 1.22
C ALA A 363 -10.14 26.14 0.34
N ASN A 364 -11.47 26.02 0.17
CA ASN A 364 -12.25 26.98 -0.61
C ASN A 364 -12.13 28.42 -0.08
N ARG A 365 -12.10 28.62 1.24
CA ARG A 365 -11.89 29.92 1.87
C ARG A 365 -10.51 30.47 1.55
N SER A 366 -9.47 29.64 1.67
CA SER A 366 -8.11 30.03 1.33
C SER A 366 -7.92 30.46 -0.14
N TYR A 367 -8.69 29.86 -1.06
CA TYR A 367 -8.69 30.22 -2.48
C TYR A 367 -9.42 31.54 -2.75
N ALA A 368 -10.48 31.84 -2.01
CA ALA A 368 -11.24 33.07 -2.16
C ALA A 368 -10.37 34.30 -1.85
N GLU A 369 -9.56 34.19 -0.81
CA GLU A 369 -8.77 35.29 -0.29
C GLU A 369 -7.49 35.54 -1.09
N SER A 370 -6.95 34.52 -1.76
CA SER A 370 -5.83 34.70 -2.69
C SER A 370 -6.24 35.43 -3.98
N ALA A 371 -7.52 35.36 -4.36
CA ALA A 371 -8.06 36.08 -5.52
C ALA A 371 -8.42 37.55 -5.22
N THR A 372 -8.52 37.97 -3.96
CA THR A 372 -8.85 39.35 -3.56
C THR A 372 -7.63 40.18 -3.14
N GLY A 373 -6.45 39.55 -3.03
CA GLY A 373 -5.18 40.19 -2.65
C GLY A 373 -4.19 40.37 -3.81
N ALA A 374 -4.61 40.05 -5.04
CA ALA A 374 -3.93 40.40 -6.30
C ALA A 374 -4.77 41.45 -7.02
#